data_AF-A0A0D7AQT2-F1
#
_entry.id   AF-A0A0D7AQT2-F1
#
_cell.length_a   1.000
_cell.length_b   1.000
_cell.length_c   1.000
_cell.angle_alpha   90.00
_cell.angle_beta   90.00
_cell.angle_gamma   90.00
#
_symmetry.space_group_name_H-M   'P 1'
#
loop_
_entity.id
_entity.type
_entity.pdbx_description
1 polymer ?
#
loop_
_entity_poly.entity_id
_entity_poly.type
_entity_poly.pdbx_seq_one_letter_code
_entity_poly.pdbx_strand_id
1 'polypeptide(L)'
;MQWRRTFNGQYQVCPRCWRCVDQGKRFKTIPTMSWANGCWVGEQPDELKGLTYAEELVIARAHSTKCWVKLKARSDPRHWQRGASGNVCIFPHEMTNIAKSLPRPIAHLHDEVAVIIV
;
A
#
# COMPACT_ATOMS: atom_id res chain seq x y z
N MET A 1 -10.96 -19.49 -4.92
CA MET A 1 -9.70 -19.66 -4.17
C MET A 1 -10.05 -20.12 -2.76
N GLN A 2 -9.55 -21.28 -2.33
CA GLN A 2 -9.96 -21.90 -1.06
C GLN A 2 -9.01 -21.47 0.08
N TRP A 3 -9.56 -20.83 1.10
CA TRP A 3 -8.84 -20.38 2.29
C TRP A 3 -8.70 -21.52 3.29
N ARG A 4 -7.60 -21.57 4.05
CA ARG A 4 -7.32 -22.63 5.03
C ARG A 4 -7.36 -22.06 6.44
N ARG A 5 -7.90 -22.82 7.39
CA ARG A 5 -7.97 -22.42 8.81
C ARG A 5 -6.76 -22.95 9.58
N THR A 6 -6.24 -22.16 10.50
CA THR A 6 -5.27 -22.64 11.50
C THR A 6 -5.92 -23.68 12.41
N PHE A 7 -5.11 -24.48 13.10
CA PHE A 7 -5.51 -25.62 13.94
C PHE A 7 -6.48 -25.22 15.06
N ASN A 8 -6.34 -24.01 15.60
CA ASN A 8 -7.24 -23.44 16.60
C ASN A 8 -8.49 -22.77 15.99
N GLY A 9 -8.67 -22.80 14.67
CA GLY A 9 -9.78 -22.19 13.96
C GLY A 9 -9.81 -20.65 13.99
N GLN A 10 -8.84 -20.00 14.65
CA GLN A 10 -8.86 -18.55 14.87
C GLN A 10 -8.58 -17.73 13.61
N TYR A 11 -7.74 -18.23 12.71
CA TYR A 11 -7.29 -17.46 11.54
C TYR A 11 -7.59 -18.19 10.24
N GLN A 12 -8.15 -17.47 9.26
CA GLN A 12 -8.23 -17.91 7.88
C GLN A 12 -7.04 -17.35 7.09
N VAL A 13 -6.31 -18.24 6.43
CA VAL A 13 -5.04 -17.93 5.77
C VAL A 13 -5.16 -18.27 4.29
N CYS A 14 -4.72 -17.36 3.43
CA CYS A 14 -4.72 -17.57 1.99
C CYS A 14 -3.70 -18.66 1.59
N PRO A 15 -3.82 -19.29 0.41
CA PRO A 15 -2.88 -20.34 -0.03
C PRO A 15 -1.41 -19.90 -0.03
N ARG A 16 -1.13 -18.62 -0.31
CA ARG A 16 0.23 -18.08 -0.36
C ARG A 16 0.88 -18.03 1.02
N CYS A 17 0.13 -17.56 2.02
CA CYS A 17 0.55 -17.48 3.41
C CYS A 17 0.52 -18.85 4.11
N TRP A 18 -0.30 -19.80 3.64
CA TRP A 18 -0.35 -21.16 4.20
C TRP A 18 1.00 -21.89 4.10
N ARG A 19 1.81 -21.57 3.08
CA ARG A 19 3.18 -22.12 2.92
C ARG A 19 4.11 -21.74 4.08
N CYS A 20 3.78 -20.67 4.79
CA CYS A 20 4.49 -20.20 5.97
C CYS A 20 3.97 -20.82 7.27
N VAL A 21 2.91 -21.65 7.22
CA VAL A 21 2.31 -22.30 8.38
C VAL A 21 2.77 -23.75 8.46
N ASP A 22 3.25 -24.15 9.62
CA ASP A 22 3.66 -25.53 9.91
C ASP A 22 2.48 -26.32 10.47
N GLN A 23 2.05 -27.34 9.71
CA GLN A 23 0.95 -28.26 10.05
C GLN A 23 -0.33 -27.57 10.55
N GLY A 24 -0.61 -26.36 10.08
CA GLY A 24 -1.74 -25.55 10.53
C GLY A 24 -1.60 -24.95 11.94
N LYS A 25 -0.53 -25.24 12.69
CA LYS A 25 -0.40 -24.84 14.11
C LYS A 25 0.19 -23.45 14.28
N ARG A 26 1.39 -23.22 13.73
CA ARG A 26 2.14 -21.96 13.90
C ARG A 26 2.77 -21.49 12.60
N PHE A 27 3.02 -20.19 12.49
CA PHE A 27 3.85 -19.67 11.40
C PHE A 27 5.31 -20.08 11.65
N LYS A 28 5.88 -20.86 10.74
CA LYS A 28 7.32 -21.20 10.75
C LYS A 28 8.19 -20.09 10.17
N THR A 29 7.61 -19.26 9.30
CA THR A 29 8.26 -18.09 8.72
C THR A 29 7.25 -16.95 8.67
N ILE A 30 7.73 -15.72 8.73
CA ILE A 30 6.89 -14.54 8.59
C ILE A 30 6.56 -14.37 7.10
N PRO A 31 5.28 -14.39 6.68
CA PRO A 31 4.92 -14.16 5.28
C PRO A 31 5.42 -12.79 4.83
N THR A 32 5.98 -12.70 3.62
CA THR A 32 6.61 -11.46 3.11
C THR A 32 5.70 -10.23 3.18
N MET A 33 4.39 -10.40 2.93
CA MET A 33 3.40 -9.32 2.97
C MET A 33 2.64 -9.24 4.30
N SER A 34 3.14 -9.87 5.36
CA SER A 34 2.47 -9.81 6.66
C SER A 34 2.71 -8.47 7.35
N TRP A 35 1.75 -8.06 8.15
CA TRP A 35 1.81 -6.87 9.00
C TRP A 35 3.03 -6.84 9.93
N ALA A 36 3.54 -8.01 10.35
CA ALA A 36 4.74 -8.14 11.16
C ALA A 36 6.03 -7.65 10.47
N ASN A 37 6.05 -7.51 9.14
CA ASN A 37 7.20 -6.99 8.38
C ASN A 37 7.20 -5.46 8.29
N GLY A 38 6.66 -4.76 9.30
CA GLY A 38 6.50 -3.30 9.23
C GLY A 38 5.45 -2.85 8.21
N CYS A 39 4.61 -3.77 7.73
CA CYS A 39 3.46 -3.44 6.87
C CYS A 39 2.21 -3.05 7.68
N TRP A 40 2.28 -3.08 9.01
CA TRP A 40 1.24 -2.54 9.90
C TRP A 40 1.48 -1.06 10.14
N VAL A 41 0.61 -0.22 9.59
CA VAL A 41 0.70 1.24 9.76
C VAL A 41 0.03 1.71 11.06
N GLY A 42 -0.66 0.81 11.77
CA GLY A 42 -1.47 1.15 12.95
C GLY A 42 -2.88 1.57 12.57
N GLU A 43 -3.61 2.09 13.56
CA GLU A 43 -4.86 2.79 13.30
C GLU A 43 -4.57 4.15 12.68
N GLN A 44 -5.40 4.55 11.71
CA GLN A 44 -5.32 5.87 11.10
C GLN A 44 -5.82 6.92 12.10
N PRO A 45 -5.00 7.94 12.46
CA PRO A 45 -5.42 9.05 13.31
C PRO A 45 -6.69 9.73 12.76
N ASP A 46 -7.53 10.27 13.65
CA ASP A 46 -8.79 10.91 13.25
C ASP A 46 -8.55 12.09 12.30
N GLU A 47 -7.45 12.81 12.49
CA GLU A 47 -7.04 13.95 11.66
C GLU A 47 -6.69 13.55 10.22
N LEU A 48 -6.35 12.28 9.99
CA LEU A 48 -6.00 11.76 8.67
C LEU A 48 -7.18 11.04 8.00
N LYS A 49 -8.33 10.95 8.66
CA LYS A 49 -9.53 10.31 8.08
C LYS A 49 -10.13 11.21 7.00
N GLY A 50 -10.52 10.59 5.89
CA GLY A 50 -11.23 11.27 4.80
C GLY A 50 -10.34 12.03 3.82
N LEU A 51 -9.01 11.90 3.94
CA LEU A 51 -8.09 12.42 2.93
C LEU A 51 -8.29 11.68 1.60
N THR A 52 -8.33 12.44 0.52
CA THR A 52 -8.26 11.90 -0.83
C THR A 52 -6.87 11.30 -1.08
N TYR A 53 -6.79 10.38 -2.03
CA TYR A 53 -5.51 9.79 -2.44
C TYR A 53 -4.42 10.84 -2.76
N ALA A 54 -4.81 11.96 -3.37
CA ALA A 54 -3.87 13.04 -3.65
C ALA A 54 -3.37 13.71 -2.36
N GLU A 55 -4.26 14.00 -1.40
CA GLU A 55 -3.90 14.61 -0.12
C GLU A 55 -2.99 13.71 0.72
N GLU A 56 -3.25 12.40 0.74
CA GLU A 56 -2.39 11.41 1.39
C GLU A 56 -0.96 11.44 0.86
N LEU A 57 -0.77 11.60 -0.46
CA LEU A 57 0.56 11.72 -1.07
C LEU A 57 1.28 13.00 -0.64
N VAL A 58 0.56 14.11 -0.48
CA VAL A 58 1.17 15.39 -0.06
C VAL A 58 1.74 15.31 1.34
N ILE A 59 1.08 14.61 2.26
CA ILE A 59 1.46 14.49 3.68
C ILE A 59 2.31 13.25 3.98
N ALA A 60 2.59 12.40 2.99
CA ALA A 60 3.36 11.18 3.18
C ALA A 60 4.78 11.50 3.72
N ARG A 61 5.34 10.60 4.53
CA ARG A 61 6.72 10.73 5.04
C ARG A 61 7.78 10.40 3.99
N ALA A 62 7.38 9.73 2.92
CA ALA A 62 8.22 9.45 1.76
C ALA A 62 7.38 9.58 0.47
N HIS A 63 7.97 10.13 -0.60
CA HIS A 63 7.34 10.20 -1.92
C HIS A 63 8.01 9.22 -2.86
N SER A 64 7.23 8.79 -3.84
CA SER A 64 7.81 8.27 -5.07
C SER A 64 8.21 9.43 -5.98
N THR A 65 9.40 9.41 -6.57
CA THR A 65 9.75 10.43 -7.60
C THR A 65 8.87 10.32 -8.82
N LYS A 66 8.41 9.11 -9.17
CA LYS A 66 7.38 8.88 -10.18
C LYS A 66 6.59 7.62 -9.82
N CYS A 67 5.29 7.76 -9.56
CA CYS A 67 4.38 6.63 -9.44
C CYS A 67 3.69 6.38 -10.79
N TRP A 68 4.05 5.29 -11.47
CA TRP A 68 3.46 4.94 -12.77
C TRP A 68 2.40 3.88 -12.56
N VAL A 69 1.14 4.27 -12.62
CA VAL A 69 0.03 3.32 -12.57
C VAL A 69 -0.48 3.11 -14.00
N LYS A 70 -0.07 2.01 -14.64
CA LYS A 70 -0.68 1.61 -15.90
C LYS A 70 -2.08 1.06 -15.61
N LEU A 71 -3.12 1.79 -15.98
CA LEU A 71 -4.50 1.29 -15.89
C LEU A 71 -4.76 0.39 -17.10
N LYS A 72 -4.73 -0.93 -16.91
CA LYS A 72 -5.24 -1.85 -17.95
C LYS A 72 -6.77 -1.79 -17.94
N ALA A 73 -7.37 -1.30 -19.02
CA ALA A 73 -8.79 -1.50 -19.28
C ALA A 73 -9.06 -3.02 -19.28
N ARG A 74 -9.79 -3.50 -18.28
CA ARG A 74 -10.24 -4.88 -18.21
C ARG A 74 -11.76 -4.87 -18.24
N SER A 75 -12.34 -5.75 -19.06
CA SER A 75 -13.78 -5.93 -19.21
C SER A 75 -14.46 -6.45 -17.93
N ASP A 76 -13.71 -7.03 -16.98
CA ASP A 76 -14.23 -7.51 -15.70
C ASP A 76 -13.90 -6.51 -14.55
N PRO A 77 -14.93 -5.88 -13.94
CA PRO A 77 -14.79 -4.94 -12.83
C PRO A 77 -14.01 -5.48 -11.61
N ARG A 78 -14.04 -6.80 -11.39
CA ARG A 78 -13.35 -7.45 -10.25
C ARG A 78 -11.83 -7.46 -10.38
N HIS A 79 -11.31 -7.13 -11.56
CA HIS A 79 -9.87 -7.11 -11.85
C HIS A 79 -9.29 -5.70 -12.01
N TRP A 80 -10.09 -4.63 -11.84
CA TRP A 80 -9.62 -3.25 -12.00
C TRP A 80 -8.50 -2.88 -11.03
N GLN A 81 -8.58 -3.29 -9.76
CA GLN A 81 -7.50 -3.10 -8.78
C GLN A 81 -6.20 -3.83 -9.14
N ARG A 82 -6.27 -4.92 -9.94
CA ARG A 82 -5.10 -5.64 -10.47
C ARG A 82 -4.68 -5.17 -11.87
N GLY A 83 -5.38 -4.16 -12.39
CA GLY A 83 -5.05 -3.50 -13.65
C GLY A 83 -3.80 -2.65 -13.53
N ALA A 84 -3.56 -2.11 -12.33
CA ALA A 84 -2.42 -1.29 -11.94
C ALA A 84 -1.14 -2.13 -11.74
N SER A 85 -0.09 -1.83 -12.51
CA SER A 85 1.26 -2.37 -12.31
C SER A 85 2.28 -1.29 -12.63
N GLY A 86 3.29 -1.12 -11.78
CA GLY A 86 4.31 -0.08 -11.90
C GLY A 86 5.57 -0.36 -11.10
N ASN A 87 6.66 0.35 -11.44
CA ASN A 87 7.88 0.43 -10.63
C ASN A 87 7.82 1.70 -9.79
N VAL A 88 8.24 1.61 -8.53
CA VAL A 88 8.23 2.74 -7.59
C VAL A 88 9.59 2.84 -6.93
N CYS A 89 10.24 4.01 -7.06
CA CYS A 89 11.41 4.38 -6.27
C CYS A 89 10.94 5.35 -5.18
N ILE A 90 11.11 4.98 -3.91
CA ILE A 90 10.64 5.77 -2.76
C ILE A 90 11.84 6.53 -2.16
N PHE A 91 11.66 7.83 -1.97
CA PHE A 91 12.64 8.72 -1.35
C PHE A 91 12.04 9.32 -0.07
N PRO A 92 12.81 9.39 1.03
CA PRO A 92 12.34 10.06 2.24
C PRO A 92 12.03 11.53 1.91
N HIS A 93 10.91 12.04 2.43
CA HIS A 93 10.66 13.48 2.37
C HIS A 93 11.58 14.21 3.32
N GLU A 94 11.97 15.42 2.92
CA GLU A 94 12.60 16.38 3.81
C GLU A 94 11.51 17.00 4.70
N MET A 95 11.14 16.28 5.76
CA MET A 95 10.00 16.61 6.61
C MET A 95 10.19 17.89 7.42
N THR A 96 11.44 18.36 7.59
CA THR A 96 11.76 19.55 8.39
C THR A 96 11.17 20.83 7.80
N ASN A 97 11.15 20.93 6.46
CA ASN A 97 10.54 22.08 5.78
C ASN A 97 9.04 21.88 5.52
N ILE A 98 8.58 20.65 5.26
CA ILE A 98 7.15 20.35 5.07
C ILE A 98 6.35 20.55 6.35
N ALA A 99 6.90 20.18 7.52
CA ALA A 99 6.23 20.36 8.81
C ALA A 99 6.02 21.85 9.18
N LYS A 100 6.78 22.76 8.56
CA LYS A 100 6.67 24.21 8.82
C LYS A 100 5.61 24.89 7.96
N SER A 101 5.24 24.30 6.82
CA SER A 101 4.17 24.83 5.96
C SER A 101 3.47 23.68 5.23
N LEU A 102 2.28 23.33 5.69
CA LEU A 102 1.34 22.49 4.96
C LEU A 102 0.26 23.37 4.31
N PRO A 103 -0.10 23.12 3.03
CA PRO A 103 0.46 22.13 2.11
C PRO A 103 1.70 22.64 1.34
N ARG A 104 2.45 21.73 0.70
CA ARG A 104 3.59 22.08 -0.17
C ARG A 104 3.16 23.04 -1.29
N PRO A 105 4.03 23.97 -1.72
CA PRO A 105 3.72 24.83 -2.86
C PRO A 105 3.41 24.00 -4.10
N ILE A 106 2.31 24.34 -4.78
CA ILE A 106 1.79 23.58 -5.92
C ILE A 106 2.82 23.35 -7.05
N ALA A 107 3.76 24.30 -7.22
CA ALA A 107 4.85 24.22 -8.19
C ALA A 107 5.76 22.98 -8.01
N HIS A 108 5.80 22.39 -6.82
CA HIS A 108 6.59 21.19 -6.50
C HIS A 108 5.76 19.90 -6.46
N LEU A 109 4.45 19.99 -6.67
CA LEU A 109 3.54 18.83 -6.62
C LEU A 109 3.45 18.08 -7.96
N HIS A 110 3.86 18.72 -9.06
CA HIS A 110 3.64 18.24 -10.43
C HIS A 110 4.34 16.93 -10.77
N ASP A 111 5.35 16.52 -10.01
CA ASP A 111 6.11 15.29 -10.27
C ASP A 111 5.51 14.03 -9.62
N GLU A 112 4.54 14.18 -8.71
CA GLU A 112 4.13 13.06 -7.84
C GLU A 112 3.07 12.15 -8.45
N VAL A 113 2.17 12.69 -9.28
CA VAL A 113 1.07 11.93 -9.89
C VAL A 113 0.98 12.21 -11.38
N ALA A 114 1.34 11.23 -12.19
CA ALA A 114 1.10 11.23 -13.62
C ALA A 114 0.02 10.21 -13.98
N VAL A 115 -1.07 10.67 -14.60
CA VAL A 115 -2.10 9.79 -15.15
C VAL A 115 -1.85 9.63 -16.63
N ILE A 116 -1.51 8.40 -17.05
CA ILE A 116 -1.34 8.06 -18.45
C ILE A 116 -2.50 7.17 -18.86
N ILE A 117 -3.33 7.68 -19.78
CA ILE A 117 -4.37 6.91 -20.45
C ILE A 117 -3.74 6.32 -21.70
N VAL A 118 -3.76 4.99 -21.84
CA VAL A 118 -3.22 4.24 -22.99
C VAL A 118 -4.35 3.55 -23.73
#